data_AF-A0A1G1Q1P9-F1
#
_entry.id   AF-A0A1G1Q1P9-F1
#
_cell.length_a   1.000
_cell.length_b   1.000
_cell.length_c   1.000
_cell.angle_alpha   90.00
_cell.angle_beta   90.00
_cell.angle_gamma   90.00
#
_symmetry.space_group_name_H-M   'P 1'
#
loop_
_entity.id
_entity.type
_entity.pdbx_description
1 polymer ?
#
loop_
_entity_poly.entity_id
_entity_poly.type
_entity_poly.pdbx_seq_one_letter_code
_entity_poly.pdbx_strand_id
1 'polypeptide(L)'
;MSKAFIDYSASGLENPLTHLLLALFFIAFLKPDTSRRKLLALSLFTSLGILNRMDTLLLFGPSLCYAIFEYLITSSDVNLRSRLIKTFFSLLTGFLPFILWEAFSVFYYGFPFPNTAYAKLNTGIPAIILVKQGLYYLIGSLPKKTDLVTPTVILSGTVLAVFSKSNRNKSIAAGILLYVLYIVKIGGDFMMSRFLAAPLLCSVVIISRNKIFNKYKILVPALVSIIILGSLSPFNPVLSGINYENTNDNVFVYNKGISDERGFYYKHSSLLKALKGEKMPAHQWVDQGIELREKRPFSLIYYTSVGYLGFFAGPHTSIIDAVALCDPLLARLPVPKKKYWRIGHFERIIPYGYTGSMHIAQSQFKDKDLEKYYYKLSLIISGDLLDKNRFVEIWKMNTGQYRHLLENYKRDISDKN
;
A
#
# COMPACT_ATOMS: atom_id res chain seq x y z
N MET A 1 18.27 -9.99 12.28
CA MET A 1 16.81 -9.76 12.24
C MET A 1 16.48 -8.92 11.02
N SER A 2 15.32 -9.14 10.39
CA SER A 2 14.88 -8.37 9.20
C SER A 2 14.36 -6.99 9.59
N LYS A 3 14.85 -5.94 8.93
CA LYS A 3 14.35 -4.57 9.04
C LYS A 3 12.95 -4.45 8.45
N ALA A 4 12.72 -5.07 7.28
CA ALA A 4 11.41 -5.07 6.63
C ALA A 4 10.31 -5.65 7.52
N PHE A 5 10.62 -6.68 8.31
CA PHE A 5 9.63 -7.25 9.22
C PHE A 5 9.43 -6.37 10.46
N ILE A 6 10.52 -5.95 11.13
CA ILE A 6 10.42 -5.25 12.42
C ILE A 6 9.86 -3.83 12.26
N ASP A 7 10.41 -3.04 11.33
CA ASP A 7 10.05 -1.62 11.21
C ASP A 7 8.59 -1.45 10.78
N TYR A 8 8.11 -2.36 9.92
CA TYR A 8 6.73 -2.36 9.46
C TYR A 8 5.82 -3.25 10.30
N SER A 9 6.26 -3.67 11.49
CA SER A 9 5.38 -4.27 12.51
C SER A 9 4.86 -3.25 13.53
N ALA A 10 5.10 -1.95 13.30
CA ALA A 10 4.62 -0.87 14.16
C ALA A 10 3.11 -0.61 14.03
N SER A 11 2.51 -0.09 15.11
CA SER A 11 1.11 0.37 15.12
C SER A 11 0.89 1.51 14.13
N GLY A 12 -0.32 1.58 13.55
CA GLY A 12 -0.69 2.58 12.55
C GLY A 12 -0.34 2.21 11.10
N LEU A 13 0.33 1.08 10.89
CA LEU A 13 0.58 0.50 9.57
C LEU A 13 -0.31 -0.73 9.32
N GLU A 14 -0.53 -1.02 8.06
CA GLU A 14 -1.32 -2.14 7.55
C GLU A 14 -0.58 -3.49 7.55
N ASN A 15 0.75 -3.44 7.63
CA ASN A 15 1.64 -4.60 7.54
C ASN A 15 1.44 -5.64 8.67
N PRO A 16 1.30 -5.29 9.97
CA PRO A 16 1.06 -6.27 11.03
C PRO A 16 -0.20 -7.10 10.78
N LEU A 17 -1.30 -6.45 10.36
CA LEU A 17 -2.54 -7.13 10.02
C LEU A 17 -2.36 -8.00 8.76
N THR A 18 -1.59 -7.54 7.77
CA THR A 18 -1.22 -8.37 6.60
C THR A 18 -0.50 -9.64 7.02
N HIS A 19 0.46 -9.53 7.96
CA HIS A 19 1.20 -10.68 8.47
C HIS A 19 0.27 -11.69 9.17
N LEU A 20 -0.64 -11.20 10.03
CA LEU A 20 -1.61 -12.04 10.72
C LEU A 20 -2.52 -12.77 9.72
N LEU A 21 -3.08 -12.06 8.75
CA LEU A 21 -3.99 -12.63 7.76
C LEU A 21 -3.28 -13.66 6.85
N LEU A 22 -2.04 -13.40 6.42
CA LEU A 22 -1.23 -14.38 5.69
C LEU A 22 -0.93 -15.62 6.54
N ALA A 23 -0.59 -15.45 7.82
CA ALA A 23 -0.34 -16.57 8.72
C ALA A 23 -1.59 -17.44 8.88
N LEU A 24 -2.75 -16.83 9.19
CA LEU A 24 -4.02 -17.56 9.32
C LEU A 24 -4.43 -18.25 8.01
N PHE A 25 -4.27 -17.55 6.88
CA PHE A 25 -4.51 -18.13 5.57
C PHE A 25 -3.62 -19.35 5.31
N PHE A 26 -2.32 -19.26 5.54
CA PHE A 26 -1.41 -20.38 5.28
C PHE A 26 -1.59 -21.53 6.26
N ILE A 27 -1.93 -21.26 7.53
CA ILE A 27 -2.33 -22.30 8.49
C ILE A 27 -3.54 -23.08 7.96
N ALA A 28 -4.55 -22.41 7.41
CA ALA A 28 -5.70 -23.07 6.81
C ALA A 28 -5.35 -23.77 5.47
N PHE A 29 -4.57 -23.12 4.62
CA PHE A 29 -4.23 -23.60 3.27
C PHE A 29 -3.40 -24.89 3.31
N LEU A 30 -2.48 -24.98 4.27
CA LEU A 30 -1.52 -26.06 4.36
C LEU A 30 -2.03 -27.32 5.06
N LYS A 31 -3.23 -27.27 5.68
CA LYS A 31 -3.90 -28.46 6.19
C LYS A 31 -4.19 -29.45 5.04
N PRO A 32 -4.01 -30.77 5.25
CA PRO A 32 -4.19 -31.79 4.22
C PRO A 32 -5.67 -32.15 4.02
N ASP A 33 -6.54 -31.15 3.97
CA ASP A 33 -7.97 -31.32 3.74
C ASP A 33 -8.43 -30.59 2.47
N THR A 34 -9.49 -31.11 1.85
CA THR A 34 -10.12 -30.53 0.66
C THR A 34 -11.61 -30.32 0.95
N SER A 35 -11.88 -29.57 2.01
CA SER A 35 -13.22 -29.31 2.51
C SER A 35 -13.77 -27.96 2.00
N ARG A 36 -15.10 -27.82 1.98
CA ARG A 36 -15.73 -26.50 1.70
C ARG A 36 -15.41 -25.48 2.79
N ARG A 37 -15.27 -25.93 4.04
CA ARG A 37 -14.89 -25.08 5.17
C ARG A 37 -13.52 -24.44 4.94
N LYS A 38 -12.58 -25.21 4.37
CA LYS A 38 -11.29 -24.67 3.93
C LYS A 38 -11.45 -23.61 2.84
N LEU A 39 -12.19 -23.89 1.77
CA LEU A 39 -12.40 -22.90 0.70
C LEU A 39 -13.04 -21.62 1.23
N LEU A 40 -14.05 -21.74 2.10
CA LEU A 40 -14.68 -20.61 2.76
C LEU A 40 -13.67 -19.81 3.59
N ALA A 41 -12.87 -20.48 4.43
CA ALA A 41 -11.86 -19.82 5.25
C ALA A 41 -10.78 -19.12 4.41
N LEU A 42 -10.28 -19.76 3.35
CA LEU A 42 -9.30 -19.17 2.44
C LEU A 42 -9.86 -17.95 1.71
N SER A 43 -11.13 -18.02 1.28
CA SER A 43 -11.82 -16.90 0.65
C SER A 43 -12.04 -15.75 1.63
N LEU A 44 -12.41 -16.05 2.87
CA LEU A 44 -12.56 -15.07 3.93
C LEU A 44 -11.24 -14.36 4.25
N PHE A 45 -10.15 -15.09 4.45
CA PHE A 45 -8.85 -14.47 4.72
C PHE A 45 -8.32 -13.69 3.50
N THR A 46 -8.61 -14.14 2.28
CA THR A 46 -8.29 -13.38 1.05
C THR A 46 -9.09 -12.07 1.01
N SER A 47 -10.39 -12.14 1.29
CA SER A 47 -11.30 -10.99 1.37
C SER A 47 -10.83 -9.95 2.40
N LEU A 48 -10.51 -10.40 3.62
CA LEU A 48 -9.94 -9.54 4.66
C LEU A 48 -8.55 -9.00 4.29
N GLY A 49 -7.75 -9.80 3.57
CA GLY A 49 -6.45 -9.38 3.03
C GLY A 49 -6.59 -8.22 2.05
N ILE A 50 -7.51 -8.32 1.10
CA ILE A 50 -7.80 -7.27 0.11
C ILE A 50 -8.34 -6.01 0.79
N LEU A 51 -9.20 -6.16 1.81
CA LEU A 51 -9.71 -5.03 2.61
C LEU A 51 -8.60 -4.28 3.34
N ASN A 52 -7.65 -5.01 3.90
CA ASN A 52 -6.47 -4.39 4.51
C ASN A 52 -5.58 -3.73 3.44
N ARG A 53 -5.37 -4.43 2.32
CA ARG A 53 -4.51 -4.03 1.21
C ARG A 53 -4.86 -4.80 -0.07
N MET A 54 -5.40 -4.11 -1.07
CA MET A 54 -5.87 -4.76 -2.31
C MET A 54 -4.76 -5.50 -3.08
N ASP A 55 -3.52 -4.99 -3.05
CA ASP A 55 -2.36 -5.61 -3.70
C ASP A 55 -1.96 -6.97 -3.11
N THR A 56 -2.36 -7.26 -1.86
CA THR A 56 -2.07 -8.56 -1.24
C THR A 56 -2.79 -9.73 -1.92
N LEU A 57 -3.80 -9.47 -2.75
CA LEU A 57 -4.42 -10.47 -3.62
C LEU A 57 -3.37 -11.24 -4.44
N LEU A 58 -2.26 -10.60 -4.82
CA LEU A 58 -1.20 -11.28 -5.56
C LEU A 58 -0.48 -12.35 -4.72
N LEU A 59 -0.48 -12.23 -3.39
CA LEU A 59 0.09 -13.22 -2.46
C LEU A 59 -0.92 -14.34 -2.14
N PHE A 60 -2.19 -13.98 -1.91
CA PHE A 60 -3.25 -14.95 -1.57
C PHE A 60 -3.75 -15.73 -2.80
N GLY A 61 -3.89 -15.03 -3.93
CA GLY A 61 -4.59 -15.48 -5.13
C GLY A 61 -4.07 -16.81 -5.69
N PRO A 62 -2.76 -16.97 -5.96
CA PRO A 62 -2.25 -18.22 -6.51
C PRO A 62 -2.50 -19.44 -5.61
N SER A 63 -2.39 -19.28 -4.28
CA SER A 63 -2.70 -20.36 -3.34
C SER A 63 -4.19 -20.62 -3.23
N LEU A 64 -5.05 -19.59 -3.29
CA LEU A 64 -6.51 -19.76 -3.36
C LEU A 64 -6.93 -20.48 -4.64
N CYS A 65 -6.41 -20.07 -5.81
CA CYS A 65 -6.63 -20.73 -7.09
C CYS A 65 -6.20 -22.20 -7.05
N TYR A 66 -5.03 -22.50 -6.45
CA TYR A 66 -4.60 -23.87 -6.26
C TYR A 66 -5.54 -24.66 -5.34
N ALA A 67 -6.03 -24.07 -4.25
CA ALA A 67 -6.98 -24.73 -3.36
C ALA A 67 -8.32 -25.03 -4.04
N ILE A 68 -8.81 -24.11 -4.89
CA ILE A 68 -10.00 -24.32 -5.71
C ILE A 68 -9.76 -25.48 -6.68
N PHE A 69 -8.65 -25.46 -7.41
CA PHE A 69 -8.28 -26.52 -8.35
C PHE A 69 -8.20 -27.89 -7.66
N GLU A 70 -7.53 -27.95 -6.50
CA GLU A 70 -7.42 -29.16 -5.70
C GLU A 70 -8.80 -29.68 -5.27
N TYR A 71 -9.67 -28.81 -4.74
CA TYR A 71 -11.05 -29.19 -4.38
C TYR A 71 -11.85 -29.71 -5.58
N LEU A 72 -11.72 -29.09 -6.75
CA LEU A 72 -12.45 -29.48 -7.96
C LEU A 72 -12.00 -30.84 -8.50
N ILE A 73 -10.78 -31.31 -8.19
CA ILE A 73 -10.27 -32.59 -8.69
C ILE A 73 -10.44 -33.70 -7.66
N THR A 74 -10.11 -33.44 -6.39
CA THR A 74 -9.97 -34.50 -5.38
C THR A 74 -11.16 -34.65 -4.45
N SER A 75 -12.14 -33.74 -4.50
CA SER A 75 -13.34 -33.84 -3.66
C SER A 75 -14.16 -35.09 -4.00
N SER A 76 -14.64 -35.78 -2.97
CA SER A 76 -15.50 -36.97 -3.03
C SER A 76 -16.93 -36.70 -3.50
N ASP A 77 -17.29 -35.44 -3.76
CA ASP A 77 -18.58 -35.06 -4.33
C ASP A 77 -18.75 -35.64 -5.76
N VAL A 78 -19.84 -36.38 -5.99
CA VAL A 78 -20.05 -37.24 -7.17
C VAL A 78 -20.13 -36.49 -8.52
N ASN A 79 -20.60 -35.22 -8.52
CA ASN A 79 -20.85 -34.46 -9.76
C ASN A 79 -20.05 -33.14 -9.81
N LEU A 80 -19.38 -32.88 -10.94
CA LEU A 80 -18.67 -31.62 -11.21
C LEU A 80 -19.56 -30.39 -11.05
N ARG A 81 -20.81 -30.43 -11.53
CA ARG A 81 -21.75 -29.30 -11.38
C ARG A 81 -22.00 -28.98 -9.91
N SER A 82 -22.13 -30.01 -9.07
CA SER A 82 -22.29 -29.85 -7.63
C SER A 82 -21.05 -29.17 -7.04
N ARG A 83 -19.84 -29.63 -7.39
CA ARG A 83 -18.56 -29.06 -6.92
C ARG A 83 -18.41 -27.58 -7.31
N LEU A 84 -18.79 -27.20 -8.53
CA LEU A 84 -18.75 -25.81 -9.00
C LEU A 84 -19.69 -24.91 -8.20
N ILE A 85 -20.95 -25.35 -8.01
CA ILE A 85 -21.95 -24.59 -7.24
C ILE A 85 -21.46 -24.39 -5.79
N LYS A 86 -20.95 -25.46 -5.17
CA LYS A 86 -20.42 -25.44 -3.80
C LYS A 86 -19.21 -24.51 -3.67
N THR A 87 -18.33 -24.53 -4.66
CA THR A 87 -17.19 -23.61 -4.75
C THR A 87 -17.70 -22.17 -4.85
N PHE A 88 -18.60 -21.88 -5.79
CA PHE A 88 -19.16 -20.55 -6.00
C PHE A 88 -19.75 -19.96 -4.71
N PHE A 89 -20.61 -20.71 -4.01
CA PHE A 89 -21.19 -20.23 -2.74
C PHE A 89 -20.14 -20.09 -1.63
N SER A 90 -19.14 -20.96 -1.56
CA SER A 90 -18.05 -20.82 -0.57
C SER A 90 -17.21 -19.57 -0.81
N LEU A 91 -16.90 -19.28 -2.09
CA LEU A 91 -16.20 -18.06 -2.49
C LEU A 91 -17.07 -16.84 -2.20
N LEU A 92 -18.33 -16.82 -2.67
CA LEU A 92 -19.25 -15.70 -2.48
C LEU A 92 -19.42 -15.34 -1.00
N THR A 93 -19.66 -16.33 -0.15
CA THR A 93 -19.80 -16.12 1.29
C THR A 93 -18.49 -15.64 1.93
N GLY A 94 -17.34 -16.18 1.52
CA GLY A 94 -16.04 -15.73 2.04
C GLY A 94 -15.67 -14.32 1.58
N PHE A 95 -16.06 -13.93 0.37
CA PHE A 95 -15.83 -12.59 -0.19
C PHE A 95 -16.86 -11.54 0.23
N LEU A 96 -17.90 -11.93 0.99
CA LEU A 96 -18.95 -11.03 1.43
C LEU A 96 -18.41 -9.78 2.17
N PRO A 97 -17.41 -9.85 3.08
CA PRO A 97 -16.85 -8.65 3.70
C PRO A 97 -16.32 -7.62 2.69
N PHE A 98 -15.55 -8.07 1.69
CA PHE A 98 -15.02 -7.21 0.64
C PHE A 98 -16.14 -6.65 -0.26
N ILE A 99 -17.10 -7.47 -0.67
CA ILE A 99 -18.23 -7.04 -1.51
C ILE A 99 -19.07 -5.98 -0.80
N LEU A 100 -19.38 -6.18 0.49
CA LEU A 100 -20.16 -5.23 1.28
C LEU A 100 -19.39 -3.91 1.48
N TRP A 101 -18.08 -3.98 1.71
CA TRP A 101 -17.25 -2.79 1.81
C TRP A 101 -17.17 -2.01 0.50
N GLU A 102 -17.00 -2.68 -0.64
CA GLU A 102 -16.97 -2.02 -1.95
C GLU A 102 -18.32 -1.36 -2.25
N ALA A 103 -19.43 -2.05 -1.98
CA ALA A 103 -20.78 -1.46 -2.10
C ALA A 103 -20.94 -0.23 -1.19
N PHE A 104 -20.48 -0.32 0.06
CA PHE A 104 -20.47 0.81 0.99
C PHE A 104 -19.56 1.94 0.49
N SER A 105 -18.38 1.64 -0.06
CA SER A 105 -17.42 2.65 -0.51
C SER A 105 -17.96 3.44 -1.70
N VAL A 106 -18.60 2.76 -2.65
CA VAL A 106 -19.26 3.40 -3.80
C VAL A 106 -20.46 4.22 -3.32
N PHE A 107 -21.22 3.73 -2.35
CA PHE A 107 -22.34 4.49 -1.78
C PHE A 107 -21.85 5.74 -1.02
N TYR A 108 -20.89 5.58 -0.11
CA TYR A 108 -20.46 6.63 0.82
C TYR A 108 -19.46 7.59 0.17
N TYR A 109 -18.37 7.08 -0.40
CA TYR A 109 -17.31 7.90 -1.02
C TYR A 109 -17.58 8.20 -2.51
N GLY A 110 -18.47 7.46 -3.16
CA GLY A 110 -18.73 7.61 -4.59
C GLY A 110 -17.74 6.90 -5.51
N PHE A 111 -16.77 6.16 -4.95
CA PHE A 111 -15.70 5.51 -5.70
C PHE A 111 -15.37 4.14 -5.08
N PRO A 112 -15.04 3.13 -5.89
CA PRO A 112 -14.64 1.80 -5.40
C PRO A 112 -13.23 1.80 -4.80
N PHE A 113 -12.33 2.65 -5.32
CA PHE A 113 -10.96 2.72 -4.85
C PHE A 113 -10.75 3.91 -3.89
N PRO A 114 -9.83 3.80 -2.91
CA PRO A 114 -9.46 4.94 -2.08
C PRO A 114 -8.79 6.04 -2.92
N ASN A 115 -8.91 7.30 -2.50
CA ASN A 115 -8.36 8.45 -3.24
C ASN A 115 -6.83 8.31 -3.52
N THR A 116 -6.11 7.70 -2.59
CA THR A 116 -4.68 7.40 -2.71
C THR A 116 -4.35 6.51 -3.91
N ALA A 117 -5.25 5.63 -4.36
CA ALA A 117 -5.05 4.83 -5.56
C ALA A 117 -5.04 5.71 -6.81
N TYR A 118 -6.00 6.64 -6.93
CA TYR A 118 -6.05 7.60 -8.04
C TYR A 118 -4.81 8.50 -8.03
N ALA A 119 -4.41 8.99 -6.86
CA ALA A 119 -3.22 9.82 -6.70
C ALA A 119 -1.88 9.08 -6.93
N LYS A 120 -1.82 7.75 -6.84
CA LYS A 120 -0.57 7.01 -7.03
C LYS A 120 -0.47 6.29 -8.37
N LEU A 121 -1.58 5.83 -8.94
CA LEU A 121 -1.56 4.99 -10.14
C LEU A 121 -1.74 5.79 -11.45
N ASN A 122 -2.51 6.87 -11.41
CA ASN A 122 -2.82 7.67 -12.61
C ASN A 122 -1.94 8.92 -12.72
N THR A 123 -0.62 8.75 -12.70
CA THR A 123 0.34 9.87 -12.63
C THR A 123 0.67 10.47 -13.99
N GLY A 124 0.45 9.74 -15.09
CA GLY A 124 0.93 10.10 -16.43
C GLY A 124 2.43 9.87 -16.63
N ILE A 125 3.13 9.27 -15.65
CA ILE A 125 4.55 8.94 -15.77
C ILE A 125 4.71 7.70 -16.67
N PRO A 126 5.65 7.72 -17.64
CA PRO A 126 5.93 6.58 -18.50
C PRO A 126 6.25 5.30 -17.72
N ALA A 127 5.65 4.17 -18.12
CA ALA A 127 5.79 2.89 -17.42
C ALA A 127 7.25 2.43 -17.28
N ILE A 128 8.10 2.69 -18.28
CA ILE A 128 9.54 2.35 -18.23
C ILE A 128 10.28 3.09 -17.11
N ILE A 129 9.88 4.33 -16.80
CA ILE A 129 10.46 5.13 -15.73
C ILE A 129 10.04 4.56 -14.37
N LEU A 130 8.77 4.14 -14.24
CA LEU A 130 8.29 3.45 -13.04
C LEU A 130 9.03 2.12 -12.85
N VAL A 131 9.16 1.29 -13.89
CA VAL A 131 9.93 0.03 -13.80
C VAL A 131 11.37 0.28 -13.33
N LYS A 132 12.05 1.28 -13.89
CA LYS A 132 13.40 1.67 -13.45
C LYS A 132 13.44 2.08 -11.98
N GLN A 133 12.44 2.85 -11.52
CA GLN A 133 12.31 3.23 -10.12
C GLN A 133 12.03 2.03 -9.20
N GLY A 134 11.21 1.08 -9.65
CA GLY A 134 10.94 -0.16 -8.92
C GLY A 134 12.18 -1.05 -8.77
N LEU A 135 13.04 -1.08 -9.80
CA LEU A 135 14.34 -1.72 -9.70
C LEU A 135 15.25 -0.98 -8.69
N TYR A 136 15.26 0.35 -8.68
CA TYR A 136 15.96 1.12 -7.64
C TYR A 136 15.44 0.83 -6.24
N TYR A 137 14.14 0.61 -6.07
CA TYR A 137 13.54 0.20 -4.80
C TYR A 137 14.06 -1.17 -4.33
N LEU A 138 14.08 -2.17 -5.21
CA LEU A 138 14.62 -3.48 -4.89
C LEU A 138 16.12 -3.41 -4.57
N ILE A 139 16.90 -2.65 -5.35
CA ILE A 139 18.33 -2.42 -5.12
C ILE A 139 18.57 -1.66 -3.82
N GLY A 140 17.72 -0.68 -3.49
CA GLY A 140 17.75 0.02 -2.21
C GLY A 140 17.55 -0.94 -1.05
N SER A 141 16.71 -1.97 -1.23
CA SER A 141 16.43 -3.01 -0.24
C SER A 141 17.48 -4.13 -0.15
N LEU A 142 18.62 -4.01 -0.87
CA LEU A 142 19.66 -5.05 -0.93
C LEU A 142 20.64 -5.03 0.25
N PRO A 143 21.33 -6.17 0.48
CA PRO A 143 22.23 -6.43 1.59
C PRO A 143 23.22 -5.33 1.99
N LYS A 144 23.91 -4.70 1.02
CA LYS A 144 24.95 -3.70 1.31
C LYS A 144 24.40 -2.35 1.77
N LYS A 145 23.09 -2.11 1.63
CA LYS A 145 22.48 -0.80 1.86
C LYS A 145 21.54 -0.78 3.05
N THR A 146 20.90 -1.90 3.39
CA THR A 146 19.72 -1.87 4.28
C THR A 146 19.54 -3.11 5.13
N ASP A 147 19.22 -4.25 4.50
CA ASP A 147 18.78 -5.47 5.16
C ASP A 147 19.29 -6.70 4.38
N LEU A 148 20.23 -7.44 4.97
CA LEU A 148 20.74 -8.68 4.38
C LEU A 148 19.74 -9.84 4.47
N VAL A 149 18.87 -9.84 5.49
CA VAL A 149 18.02 -10.98 5.83
C VAL A 149 16.84 -11.06 4.87
N THR A 150 16.15 -9.94 4.64
CA THR A 150 14.92 -9.92 3.84
C THR A 150 15.07 -10.50 2.42
N PRO A 151 15.94 -9.94 1.54
CA PRO A 151 16.09 -10.45 0.18
C PRO A 151 16.66 -11.88 0.16
N THR A 152 17.56 -12.23 1.08
CA THR A 152 18.16 -13.57 1.15
C THR A 152 17.13 -14.64 1.50
N VAL A 153 16.27 -14.36 2.49
CA VAL A 153 15.20 -15.29 2.89
C VAL A 153 14.14 -15.39 1.79
N ILE A 154 13.79 -14.29 1.12
CA ILE A 154 12.88 -14.32 -0.04
C ILE A 154 13.44 -15.21 -1.15
N LEU A 155 14.67 -14.95 -1.59
CA LEU A 155 15.31 -15.74 -2.63
C LEU A 155 15.40 -17.22 -2.24
N SER A 156 15.83 -17.52 -1.02
CA SER A 156 15.95 -18.88 -0.51
C SER A 156 14.60 -19.59 -0.50
N GLY A 157 13.54 -18.94 0.00
CA GLY A 157 12.19 -19.49 0.01
C GLY A 157 11.66 -19.78 -1.39
N THR A 158 11.81 -18.83 -2.32
CA THR A 158 11.40 -19.01 -3.72
C THR A 158 12.17 -20.15 -4.39
N VAL A 159 13.49 -20.21 -4.24
CA VAL A 159 14.34 -21.28 -4.79
C VAL A 159 13.93 -22.64 -4.22
N LEU A 160 13.78 -22.75 -2.90
CA LEU A 160 13.35 -23.99 -2.25
C LEU A 160 11.97 -24.44 -2.71
N ALA A 161 11.03 -23.52 -2.95
CA ALA A 161 9.72 -23.85 -3.47
C ALA A 161 9.77 -24.44 -4.89
N VAL A 162 10.57 -23.84 -5.78
CA VAL A 162 10.75 -24.30 -7.17
C VAL A 162 11.25 -25.73 -7.21
N PHE A 163 12.25 -26.06 -6.38
CA PHE A 163 12.80 -27.42 -6.28
C PHE A 163 11.99 -28.36 -5.37
N SER A 164 10.95 -27.87 -4.69
CA SER A 164 10.10 -28.72 -3.87
C SER A 164 9.11 -29.52 -4.73
N LYS A 165 8.82 -30.76 -4.30
CA LYS A 165 7.74 -31.57 -4.89
C LYS A 165 6.33 -31.08 -4.51
N SER A 166 6.21 -30.04 -3.68
CA SER A 166 4.92 -29.57 -3.16
C SER A 166 4.33 -28.47 -4.04
N ASN A 167 3.24 -28.77 -4.75
CA ASN A 167 2.51 -27.76 -5.54
C ASN A 167 1.96 -26.62 -4.67
N ARG A 168 1.69 -26.88 -3.37
CA ARG A 168 1.35 -25.82 -2.41
C ARG A 168 2.50 -24.82 -2.21
N ASN A 169 3.75 -25.29 -2.10
CA ASN A 169 4.89 -24.37 -2.00
C ASN A 169 5.10 -23.59 -3.31
N LYS A 170 4.91 -24.24 -4.46
CA LYS A 170 5.00 -23.58 -5.76
C LYS A 170 3.96 -22.48 -5.93
N SER A 171 2.72 -22.67 -5.45
CA SER A 171 1.70 -21.62 -5.51
C SER A 171 2.02 -20.44 -4.59
N ILE A 172 2.56 -20.68 -3.39
CA ILE A 172 3.06 -19.59 -2.52
C ILE A 172 4.19 -18.80 -3.21
N ALA A 173 5.14 -19.50 -3.82
CA ALA A 173 6.23 -18.86 -4.57
C ALA A 173 5.74 -18.09 -5.80
N ALA A 174 4.72 -18.59 -6.50
CA ALA A 174 4.08 -17.84 -7.57
C ALA A 174 3.49 -16.51 -7.05
N GLY A 175 2.89 -16.51 -5.86
CA GLY A 175 2.41 -15.28 -5.22
C GLY A 175 3.52 -14.30 -4.89
N ILE A 176 4.63 -14.78 -4.33
CA ILE A 176 5.84 -13.97 -4.08
C ILE A 176 6.32 -13.32 -5.38
N LEU A 177 6.45 -14.09 -6.46
CA LEU A 177 6.93 -13.61 -7.76
C LEU A 177 5.98 -12.56 -8.36
N LEU A 178 4.68 -12.81 -8.36
CA LEU A 178 3.68 -11.84 -8.85
C LEU A 178 3.72 -10.53 -8.05
N TYR A 179 3.85 -10.62 -6.73
CA TYR A 179 3.94 -9.44 -5.87
C TYR A 179 5.23 -8.64 -6.13
N VAL A 180 6.38 -9.31 -6.28
CA VAL A 180 7.64 -8.63 -6.62
C VAL A 180 7.59 -7.98 -8.00
N LEU A 181 7.01 -8.65 -9.00
CA LEU A 181 6.80 -8.06 -10.33
C LEU A 181 5.87 -6.84 -10.27
N TYR A 182 4.84 -6.90 -9.42
CA TYR A 182 3.94 -5.78 -9.19
C TYR A 182 4.67 -4.59 -8.53
N ILE A 183 5.51 -4.83 -7.50
CA ILE A 183 6.36 -3.79 -6.90
C ILE A 183 7.18 -3.08 -7.99
N VAL A 184 7.82 -3.84 -8.89
CA VAL A 184 8.59 -3.24 -10.00
C VAL A 184 7.68 -2.44 -10.93
N LYS A 185 6.53 -2.98 -11.31
CA LYS A 185 5.56 -2.34 -12.21
C LYS A 185 5.08 -0.97 -11.69
N ILE A 186 4.82 -0.85 -10.39
CA ILE A 186 4.31 0.40 -9.80
C ILE A 186 5.41 1.39 -9.41
N GLY A 187 6.68 1.02 -9.55
CA GLY A 187 7.82 1.84 -9.16
C GLY A 187 8.27 1.70 -7.71
N GLY A 188 7.76 0.70 -6.99
CA GLY A 188 8.09 0.46 -5.59
C GLY A 188 7.43 1.46 -4.66
N ASP A 189 8.14 1.81 -3.59
CA ASP A 189 7.66 2.71 -2.56
C ASP A 189 8.78 3.65 -2.08
N PHE A 190 8.41 4.76 -1.45
CA PHE A 190 9.41 5.58 -0.79
C PHE A 190 9.87 4.95 0.53
N MET A 191 8.99 4.21 1.21
CA MET A 191 9.32 3.50 2.45
C MET A 191 10.13 2.25 2.14
N MET A 192 11.43 2.33 2.42
CA MET A 192 12.41 1.31 2.11
C MET A 192 12.04 -0.06 2.67
N SER A 193 12.05 -1.09 1.82
CA SER A 193 11.74 -2.49 2.17
C SER A 193 10.31 -2.80 2.66
N ARG A 194 9.41 -1.82 2.80
CA ARG A 194 8.01 -2.03 3.26
C ARG A 194 7.28 -3.16 2.53
N PHE A 195 7.31 -3.12 1.20
CA PHE A 195 6.60 -4.09 0.38
C PHE A 195 7.25 -5.48 0.39
N LEU A 196 8.49 -5.62 0.87
CA LEU A 196 9.14 -6.93 0.98
C LEU A 196 8.79 -7.67 2.28
N ALA A 197 8.14 -7.03 3.24
CA ALA A 197 7.77 -7.62 4.52
C ALA A 197 6.82 -8.84 4.37
N ALA A 198 5.78 -8.71 3.52
CA ALA A 198 4.83 -9.79 3.30
C ALA A 198 5.42 -10.97 2.47
N PRO A 199 6.15 -10.74 1.36
CA PRO A 199 6.92 -11.79 0.68
C PRO A 199 7.92 -12.52 1.57
N LEU A 200 8.56 -11.81 2.50
CA LEU A 200 9.45 -12.41 3.49
C LEU A 200 8.70 -13.43 4.35
N LEU A 201 7.52 -13.09 4.88
CA LEU A 201 6.70 -14.02 5.67
C LEU A 201 6.31 -15.26 4.85
N CYS A 202 5.85 -15.08 3.61
CA CYS A 202 5.53 -16.20 2.70
C CYS A 202 6.73 -17.13 2.50
N SER A 203 7.93 -16.55 2.41
CA SER A 203 9.18 -17.30 2.23
C SER A 203 9.58 -18.07 3.48
N VAL A 204 9.38 -17.48 4.67
CA VAL A 204 9.55 -18.16 5.97
C VAL A 204 8.59 -19.35 6.08
N VAL A 205 7.34 -19.23 5.62
CA VAL A 205 6.38 -20.34 5.58
C VAL A 205 6.86 -21.49 4.69
N ILE A 206 7.48 -21.19 3.54
CA ILE A 206 8.05 -22.24 2.67
C ILE A 206 9.24 -22.92 3.37
N ILE A 207 10.17 -22.12 3.91
CA ILE A 207 11.41 -22.59 4.54
C ILE A 207 11.10 -23.47 5.77
N SER A 208 10.20 -23.03 6.64
CA SER A 208 9.87 -23.72 7.90
C SER A 208 9.27 -25.12 7.69
N ARG A 209 8.70 -25.38 6.50
CA ARG A 209 8.13 -26.68 6.13
C ARG A 209 9.13 -27.62 5.48
N ASN A 210 10.33 -27.14 5.14
CA ASN A 210 11.31 -27.97 4.48
C ASN A 210 12.01 -28.86 5.50
N LYS A 211 11.83 -30.19 5.34
CA LYS A 211 12.38 -31.23 6.21
C LYS A 211 13.91 -31.16 6.36
N ILE A 212 14.62 -30.50 5.44
CA ILE A 212 16.08 -30.31 5.54
C ILE A 212 16.47 -29.57 6.83
N PHE A 213 15.63 -28.64 7.30
CA PHE A 213 15.84 -27.87 8.52
C PHE A 213 15.40 -28.59 9.80
N ASN A 214 14.86 -29.82 9.72
CA ASN A 214 14.64 -30.64 10.91
C ASN A 214 15.96 -31.19 11.48
N LYS A 215 17.03 -31.19 10.68
CA LYS A 215 18.36 -31.63 11.11
C LYS A 215 19.07 -30.45 11.78
N TYR A 216 19.40 -30.58 13.07
CA TYR A 216 20.10 -29.53 13.82
C TYR A 216 21.42 -29.09 13.15
N LYS A 217 22.12 -30.01 12.47
CA LYS A 217 23.34 -29.75 11.69
C LYS A 217 23.16 -28.75 10.54
N ILE A 218 21.92 -28.51 10.11
CA ILE A 218 21.56 -27.54 9.06
C ILE A 218 20.83 -26.34 9.67
N LEU A 219 19.93 -26.59 10.62
CA LEU A 219 19.17 -25.53 11.30
C LEU A 219 20.09 -24.56 12.05
N VAL A 220 21.04 -25.07 12.84
CA VAL A 220 21.92 -24.23 13.66
C VAL A 220 22.79 -23.33 12.79
N PRO A 221 23.52 -23.82 11.77
CA PRO A 221 24.26 -22.93 10.86
C PRO A 221 23.37 -21.94 10.12
N ALA A 222 22.16 -22.32 9.71
CA ALA A 222 21.22 -21.41 9.05
C ALA A 222 20.76 -20.28 9.98
N LEU A 223 20.38 -20.59 11.23
CA LEU A 223 20.02 -19.58 12.23
C LEU A 223 21.22 -18.68 12.57
N VAL A 224 22.40 -19.26 12.78
CA VAL A 224 23.64 -18.49 13.01
C VAL A 224 23.92 -17.56 11.83
N SER A 225 23.76 -18.03 10.60
CA SER A 225 23.92 -17.19 9.40
C SER A 225 22.92 -16.05 9.36
N ILE A 226 21.64 -16.28 9.70
CA ILE A 226 20.62 -15.22 9.78
C ILE A 226 20.96 -14.20 10.87
N ILE A 227 21.49 -14.65 12.01
CA ILE A 227 21.93 -13.77 13.10
C ILE A 227 23.12 -12.92 12.62
N ILE A 228 24.15 -13.54 12.05
CA ILE A 228 25.34 -12.84 11.51
C ILE A 228 24.91 -11.82 10.45
N LEU A 229 24.12 -12.23 9.45
CA LEU A 229 23.61 -11.34 8.40
C LEU A 229 22.78 -10.19 9.00
N GLY A 230 21.98 -10.47 10.02
CA GLY A 230 21.22 -9.46 10.74
C GLY A 230 22.09 -8.47 11.50
N SER A 231 23.14 -8.94 12.15
CA SER A 231 24.09 -8.13 12.93
C SER A 231 24.99 -7.28 12.05
N LEU A 232 25.33 -7.75 10.85
CA LEU A 232 26.09 -6.99 9.85
C LEU A 232 25.25 -5.93 9.12
N SER A 233 23.93 -5.89 9.36
CA SER A 233 23.04 -4.93 8.71
C SER A 233 23.24 -3.52 9.29
N PRO A 234 23.48 -2.49 8.45
CA PRO A 234 23.79 -1.13 8.92
C PRO A 234 22.66 -0.48 9.74
N PHE A 235 21.41 -0.94 9.56
CA PHE A 235 20.22 -0.46 10.26
C PHE A 235 19.54 -1.58 11.05
N ASN A 236 20.32 -2.34 11.84
CA ASN A 236 19.79 -3.44 12.63
C ASN A 236 18.73 -2.92 13.64
N PRO A 237 17.45 -3.31 13.51
CA PRO A 237 16.38 -2.82 14.37
C PRO A 237 16.58 -3.12 15.86
N VAL A 238 17.28 -4.21 16.17
CA VAL A 238 17.52 -4.71 17.53
C VAL A 238 18.60 -3.88 18.24
N LEU A 239 19.55 -3.34 17.48
CA LEU A 239 20.64 -2.51 18.00
C LEU A 239 20.31 -1.01 17.95
N SER A 240 19.10 -0.65 17.53
CA SER A 240 18.62 0.74 17.48
C SER A 240 18.45 1.32 18.89
N GLY A 241 19.48 2.00 19.39
CA GLY A 241 19.44 2.75 20.64
C GLY A 241 18.73 4.10 20.53
N ILE A 242 18.79 4.91 21.60
CA ILE A 242 18.14 6.22 21.66
C ILE A 242 18.63 7.23 20.61
N ASN A 243 19.86 7.06 20.15
CA ASN A 243 20.49 7.88 19.11
C ASN A 243 20.30 7.29 17.70
N TYR A 244 19.38 6.34 17.52
CA TYR A 244 19.09 5.82 16.19
C TYR A 244 18.60 6.96 15.29
N GLU A 245 19.36 7.23 14.26
CA GLU A 245 19.04 8.22 13.25
C GLU A 245 19.44 7.64 11.89
N ASN A 246 18.76 8.08 10.85
CA ASN A 246 19.17 7.77 9.50
C ASN A 246 20.49 8.52 9.19
N THR A 247 21.63 7.82 9.18
CA THR A 247 22.91 8.43 8.83
C THR A 247 22.93 8.79 7.34
N ASN A 248 23.59 9.91 7.00
CA ASN A 248 23.72 10.40 5.62
C ASN A 248 24.45 9.44 4.65
N ASP A 249 24.92 8.28 5.12
CA ASP A 249 25.74 7.32 4.35
C ASP A 249 24.98 6.62 3.22
N ASN A 250 23.64 6.72 3.20
CA ASN A 250 22.79 6.11 2.19
C ASN A 250 22.34 7.07 1.09
N VAL A 251 23.23 7.97 0.64
CA VAL A 251 23.03 8.94 -0.45
C VAL A 251 22.31 8.32 -1.66
N PHE A 252 22.60 7.07 -2.02
CA PHE A 252 21.91 6.38 -3.11
C PHE A 252 20.40 6.23 -2.89
N VAL A 253 19.99 5.82 -1.70
CA VAL A 253 18.58 5.56 -1.34
C VAL A 253 17.82 6.88 -1.41
N TYR A 254 18.38 7.91 -0.80
CA TYR A 254 17.82 9.27 -0.80
C TYR A 254 17.79 9.93 -2.18
N ASN A 255 18.86 9.82 -2.98
CA ASN A 255 18.92 10.40 -4.33
C ASN A 255 17.89 9.78 -5.28
N LYS A 256 17.41 8.56 -4.97
CA LYS A 256 16.34 7.89 -5.70
C LYS A 256 14.96 8.06 -5.03
N GLY A 257 14.83 8.92 -4.02
CA GLY A 257 13.55 9.20 -3.36
C GLY A 257 13.04 8.08 -2.46
N ILE A 258 13.89 7.12 -2.09
CA ILE A 258 13.61 6.06 -1.12
C ILE A 258 14.22 6.50 0.21
N SER A 259 13.67 6.08 1.34
CA SER A 259 14.11 6.51 2.67
C SER A 259 13.89 5.45 3.73
N ASP A 260 14.76 5.45 4.74
CA ASP A 260 14.45 4.84 6.04
C ASP A 260 13.56 5.79 6.84
N GLU A 261 12.25 5.66 6.66
CA GLU A 261 11.25 6.49 7.36
C GLU A 261 11.30 6.30 8.88
N ARG A 262 11.60 5.09 9.38
CA ARG A 262 11.80 4.88 10.83
C ARG A 262 12.96 5.74 11.30
N GLY A 263 14.12 5.68 10.62
CA GLY A 263 15.28 6.49 10.98
C GLY A 263 15.04 8.00 10.90
N PHE A 264 14.23 8.46 9.95
CA PHE A 264 13.83 9.86 9.82
C PHE A 264 12.95 10.31 11.02
N TYR A 265 11.90 9.57 11.35
CA TYR A 265 10.98 9.95 12.42
C TYR A 265 11.47 9.58 13.83
N TYR A 266 12.45 8.68 13.97
CA TYR A 266 12.89 8.21 15.29
C TYR A 266 13.28 9.35 16.23
N LYS A 267 13.98 10.36 15.73
CA LYS A 267 14.38 11.51 16.56
C LYS A 267 13.21 12.38 17.03
N HIS A 268 12.07 12.28 16.35
CA HIS A 268 10.89 13.12 16.53
C HIS A 268 9.74 12.40 17.23
N SER A 269 9.73 11.06 17.26
CA SER A 269 8.61 10.28 17.81
C SER A 269 9.05 8.96 18.44
N SER A 270 10.24 8.90 19.02
CA SER A 270 10.75 7.70 19.69
C SER A 270 10.18 7.53 21.10
N LEU A 271 9.73 6.31 21.40
CA LEU A 271 9.31 5.92 22.75
C LEU A 271 10.44 6.09 23.77
N LEU A 272 11.69 5.75 23.42
CA LEU A 272 12.82 5.87 24.36
C LEU A 272 13.09 7.32 24.75
N LYS A 273 12.91 8.26 23.82
CA LYS A 273 13.03 9.70 24.10
C LYS A 273 11.84 10.22 24.90
N ALA A 274 10.62 9.77 24.57
CA ALA A 274 9.42 10.08 25.35
C ALA A 274 9.58 9.66 26.83
N LEU A 275 10.11 8.46 27.08
CA LEU A 275 10.35 7.94 28.44
C LEU A 275 11.43 8.73 29.20
N LYS A 276 12.30 9.47 28.52
CA LYS A 276 13.24 10.41 29.15
C LYS A 276 12.63 11.78 29.45
N GLY A 277 11.34 11.98 29.17
CA GLY A 277 10.63 13.23 29.43
C GLY A 277 10.66 14.21 28.26
N GLU A 278 11.17 13.82 27.08
CA GLU A 278 11.03 14.67 25.88
C GLU A 278 9.55 14.72 25.44
N LYS A 279 9.05 15.92 25.13
CA LYS A 279 7.70 16.09 24.57
C LYS A 279 7.65 15.45 23.18
N MET A 280 6.71 14.55 22.95
CA MET A 280 6.57 13.83 21.68
C MET A 280 5.15 13.99 21.11
N PRO A 281 4.99 14.02 19.77
CA PRO A 281 6.04 14.13 18.77
C PRO A 281 6.69 15.52 18.76
N ALA A 282 8.03 15.57 18.65
CA ALA A 282 8.84 16.79 18.57
C ALA A 282 9.24 17.05 17.11
N HIS A 283 8.33 17.59 16.30
CA HIS A 283 8.56 17.88 14.89
C HIS A 283 8.04 19.28 14.51
N GLN A 284 8.74 20.02 13.65
CA GLN A 284 8.32 21.35 13.19
C GLN A 284 6.88 21.40 12.65
N TRP A 285 6.40 20.31 12.05
CA TRP A 285 5.02 20.18 11.55
C TRP A 285 3.98 20.17 12.67
N VAL A 286 4.35 19.69 13.85
CA VAL A 286 3.50 19.74 15.05
C VAL A 286 3.32 21.19 15.48
N ASP A 287 4.42 21.94 15.58
CA ASP A 287 4.41 23.35 15.97
C ASP A 287 3.63 24.20 14.95
N GLN A 288 3.85 23.97 13.65
CA GLN A 288 3.07 24.60 12.57
C GLN A 288 1.58 24.27 12.66
N GLY A 289 1.22 23.02 12.95
CA GLY A 289 -0.17 22.62 13.14
C GLY A 289 -0.80 23.34 14.33
N ILE A 290 -0.13 23.38 15.48
CA ILE A 290 -0.60 24.10 16.66
C ILE A 290 -0.76 25.59 16.37
N GLU A 291 0.19 26.21 15.67
CA GLU A 291 0.13 27.62 15.29
C GLU A 291 -1.08 27.92 14.39
N LEU A 292 -1.35 27.06 13.39
CA LEU A 292 -2.53 27.20 12.53
C LEU A 292 -3.82 27.13 13.33
N ARG A 293 -3.91 26.19 14.27
CA ARG A 293 -5.06 26.02 15.15
C ARG A 293 -5.31 27.27 16.00
N GLU A 294 -4.25 27.90 16.52
CA GLU A 294 -4.35 29.02 17.45
C GLU A 294 -4.50 30.38 16.78
N LYS A 295 -3.72 30.65 15.73
CA LYS A 295 -3.62 32.00 15.13
C LYS A 295 -4.46 32.17 13.87
N ARG A 296 -4.86 31.07 13.24
CA ARG A 296 -5.35 31.05 11.87
C ARG A 296 -6.45 29.99 11.64
N PRO A 297 -7.44 29.85 12.55
CA PRO A 297 -8.59 28.99 12.26
C PRO A 297 -9.19 29.43 10.92
N PHE A 298 -9.56 28.47 10.06
CA PHE A 298 -10.08 28.72 8.70
C PHE A 298 -9.06 29.12 7.63
N SER A 299 -7.75 28.94 7.84
CA SER A 299 -6.76 29.15 6.78
C SER A 299 -6.71 28.01 5.77
N LEU A 300 -6.71 28.36 4.49
CA LEU A 300 -6.41 27.44 3.40
C LEU A 300 -4.90 27.44 3.14
N ILE A 301 -4.25 26.31 3.39
CA ILE A 301 -2.80 26.17 3.20
C ILE A 301 -2.45 25.06 2.22
N TYR A 302 -1.40 25.29 1.46
CA TYR A 302 -0.78 24.31 0.57
C TYR A 302 0.29 23.55 1.33
N TYR A 303 0.21 22.22 1.34
CA TYR A 303 1.23 21.40 2.00
C TYR A 303 1.38 20.04 1.33
N THR A 304 2.60 19.49 1.37
CA THR A 304 2.94 18.17 0.81
C THR A 304 2.95 17.05 1.86
N SER A 305 2.96 17.42 3.14
CA SER A 305 3.07 16.49 4.28
C SER A 305 1.96 16.74 5.31
N VAL A 306 0.75 16.26 5.01
CA VAL A 306 -0.46 16.61 5.77
C VAL A 306 -0.65 15.83 7.09
N GLY A 307 0.21 14.86 7.40
CA GLY A 307 0.11 13.99 8.58
C GLY A 307 0.13 14.73 9.93
N TYR A 308 1.33 15.06 10.43
CA TYR A 308 1.44 15.80 11.71
C TYR A 308 0.75 17.16 11.64
N LEU A 309 1.01 17.92 10.58
CA LEU A 309 0.46 19.27 10.45
C LEU A 309 -1.07 19.26 10.53
N GLY A 310 -1.74 18.41 9.74
CA GLY A 310 -3.20 18.33 9.71
C GLY A 310 -3.79 17.82 11.03
N PHE A 311 -3.16 16.82 11.65
CA PHE A 311 -3.60 16.31 12.96
C PHE A 311 -3.57 17.40 14.03
N PHE A 312 -2.49 18.18 14.11
CA PHE A 312 -2.34 19.22 15.13
C PHE A 312 -3.07 20.54 14.80
N ALA A 313 -3.33 20.82 13.51
CA ALA A 313 -4.14 21.96 13.05
C ALA A 313 -5.63 21.85 13.42
N GLY A 314 -6.12 20.63 13.68
CA GLY A 314 -7.50 20.39 14.10
C GLY A 314 -8.53 20.54 12.96
N PRO A 315 -9.82 20.32 13.26
CA PRO A 315 -10.86 20.13 12.25
C PRO A 315 -11.30 21.42 11.54
N HIS A 316 -10.89 22.60 12.03
CA HIS A 316 -11.29 23.89 11.48
C HIS A 316 -10.31 24.46 10.43
N THR A 317 -9.27 23.70 10.09
CA THR A 317 -8.26 24.09 9.08
C THR A 317 -8.45 23.24 7.83
N SER A 318 -8.62 23.88 6.67
CA SER A 318 -8.68 23.19 5.38
C SER A 318 -7.30 23.19 4.72
N ILE A 319 -6.82 22.01 4.32
CA ILE A 319 -5.48 21.84 3.75
C ILE A 319 -5.63 21.32 2.32
N ILE A 320 -5.02 22.02 1.37
CA ILE A 320 -4.83 21.50 0.01
C ILE A 320 -3.62 20.59 0.02
N ASP A 321 -3.88 19.30 -0.11
CA ASP A 321 -2.83 18.30 -0.22
C ASP A 321 -2.23 18.29 -1.63
N ALA A 322 -1.05 18.90 -1.75
CA ALA A 322 -0.28 19.03 -2.97
C ALA A 322 0.02 17.71 -3.67
N VAL A 323 0.20 16.63 -2.88
CA VAL A 323 0.49 15.29 -3.38
C VAL A 323 -0.78 14.46 -3.58
N ALA A 324 -1.93 15.09 -3.38
CA ALA A 324 -3.26 14.61 -3.68
C ALA A 324 -3.69 13.30 -2.99
N LEU A 325 -3.05 12.90 -1.91
CA LEU A 325 -3.49 11.74 -1.14
C LEU A 325 -4.88 11.99 -0.53
N CYS A 326 -5.10 13.20 -0.02
CA CYS A 326 -6.36 13.65 0.58
C CYS A 326 -7.19 14.58 -0.33
N ASP A 327 -6.69 14.95 -1.51
CA ASP A 327 -7.37 15.87 -2.42
C ASP A 327 -8.03 15.13 -3.59
N PRO A 328 -9.37 15.18 -3.72
CA PRO A 328 -10.09 14.41 -4.74
C PRO A 328 -9.91 14.98 -6.14
N LEU A 329 -9.77 16.29 -6.32
CA LEU A 329 -9.60 16.88 -7.65
C LEU A 329 -8.18 16.62 -8.14
N LEU A 330 -7.18 17.00 -7.33
CA LEU A 330 -5.77 16.89 -7.70
C LEU A 330 -5.36 15.42 -7.96
N ALA A 331 -6.01 14.44 -7.32
CA ALA A 331 -5.71 13.02 -7.54
C ALA A 331 -6.03 12.55 -8.97
N ARG A 332 -6.86 13.31 -9.69
CA ARG A 332 -7.30 13.03 -11.06
C ARG A 332 -6.55 13.87 -12.10
N LEU A 333 -5.73 14.82 -11.66
CA LEU A 333 -4.91 15.67 -12.51
C LEU A 333 -3.53 15.05 -12.78
N PRO A 334 -2.92 15.31 -13.94
CA PRO A 334 -1.63 14.75 -14.27
C PRO A 334 -0.52 15.35 -13.41
N VAL A 335 0.57 14.61 -13.27
CA VAL A 335 1.79 15.11 -12.64
C VAL A 335 2.56 15.96 -13.68
N PRO A 336 2.99 17.18 -13.35
CA PRO A 336 3.74 18.03 -14.27
C PRO A 336 5.08 17.39 -14.68
N LYS A 337 5.36 17.36 -16.00
CA LYS A 337 6.54 16.69 -16.59
C LYS A 337 7.88 17.25 -16.11
N LYS A 338 7.93 18.56 -15.82
CA LYS A 338 9.17 19.29 -15.47
C LYS A 338 9.49 19.30 -13.97
N LYS A 339 8.62 18.74 -13.12
CA LYS A 339 8.81 18.76 -11.66
C LYS A 339 9.45 17.45 -11.18
N TYR A 340 10.43 17.56 -10.28
CA TYR A 340 10.95 16.40 -9.57
C TYR A 340 9.81 15.74 -8.79
N TRP A 341 9.74 14.41 -8.83
CA TRP A 341 8.76 13.64 -8.08
C TRP A 341 9.47 12.57 -7.27
N ARG A 342 8.88 12.23 -6.12
CA ARG A 342 9.30 11.12 -5.28
C ARG A 342 8.27 10.01 -5.39
N ILE A 343 8.70 8.77 -5.49
CA ILE A 343 7.76 7.64 -5.63
C ILE A 343 6.74 7.66 -4.47
N GLY A 344 5.45 7.57 -4.80
CA GLY A 344 4.36 7.66 -3.81
C GLY A 344 3.97 9.07 -3.38
N HIS A 345 4.73 10.12 -3.77
CA HIS A 345 4.44 11.53 -3.50
C HIS A 345 4.62 12.36 -4.77
N PHE A 346 3.53 12.49 -5.53
CA PHE A 346 3.55 13.20 -6.80
C PHE A 346 2.87 14.55 -6.63
N GLU A 347 3.62 15.64 -6.67
CA GLU A 347 3.02 16.96 -6.51
C GLU A 347 2.27 17.40 -7.78
N ARG A 348 1.09 18.00 -7.61
CA ARG A 348 0.28 18.53 -8.71
C ARG A 348 0.36 20.05 -8.76
N ILE A 349 0.09 20.59 -9.95
CA ILE A 349 -0.18 22.01 -10.11
C ILE A 349 -1.60 22.26 -9.60
N ILE A 350 -1.75 23.24 -8.70
CA ILE A 350 -3.07 23.70 -8.26
C ILE A 350 -3.71 24.48 -9.40
N PRO A 351 -4.90 24.08 -9.88
CA PRO A 351 -5.61 24.85 -10.89
C PRO A 351 -5.98 26.24 -10.42
N TYR A 352 -5.95 27.20 -11.35
CA TYR A 352 -6.43 28.56 -11.07
C TYR A 352 -7.88 28.54 -10.58
N GLY A 353 -8.15 29.26 -9.48
CA GLY A 353 -9.49 29.35 -8.89
C GLY A 353 -9.90 28.18 -8.00
N TYR A 354 -9.08 27.11 -7.89
CA TYR A 354 -9.44 25.97 -7.06
C TYR A 354 -9.56 26.35 -5.57
N THR A 355 -8.62 27.15 -5.08
CA THR A 355 -8.58 27.63 -3.70
C THR A 355 -9.84 28.40 -3.30
N GLY A 356 -10.30 29.34 -4.14
CA GLY A 356 -11.52 30.11 -3.88
C GLY A 356 -12.80 29.30 -4.04
N SER A 357 -12.80 28.28 -4.91
CA SER A 357 -13.97 27.42 -5.18
C SER A 357 -14.23 26.36 -4.09
N MET A 358 -13.34 26.21 -3.10
CA MET A 358 -13.57 25.34 -1.94
C MET A 358 -14.42 25.99 -0.83
N HIS A 359 -14.45 27.33 -0.78
CA HIS A 359 -15.14 28.08 0.29
C HIS A 359 -16.31 28.95 -0.21
N ILE A 360 -16.41 29.18 -1.53
CA ILE A 360 -17.39 30.07 -2.13
C ILE A 360 -18.32 29.26 -3.05
N ALA A 361 -19.64 29.50 -2.95
CA ALA A 361 -20.66 28.86 -3.79
C ALA A 361 -20.57 29.23 -5.29
N GLN A 362 -19.62 30.07 -5.68
CA GLN A 362 -19.35 30.50 -7.05
C GLN A 362 -17.97 30.01 -7.46
N SER A 363 -17.92 29.21 -8.52
CA SER A 363 -16.68 28.68 -9.09
C SER A 363 -15.83 29.82 -9.67
N GLN A 364 -14.54 29.76 -9.37
CA GLN A 364 -13.53 30.72 -9.85
C GLN A 364 -12.59 30.09 -10.88
N PHE A 365 -12.90 28.88 -11.37
CA PHE A 365 -12.07 28.19 -12.34
C PHE A 365 -12.00 28.97 -13.65
N LYS A 366 -10.78 29.13 -14.17
CA LYS A 366 -10.56 29.75 -15.49
C LYS A 366 -10.97 28.83 -16.63
N ASP A 367 -10.78 27.53 -16.45
CA ASP A 367 -11.09 26.50 -17.45
C ASP A 367 -12.50 25.94 -17.23
N LYS A 368 -13.34 25.99 -18.27
CA LYS A 368 -14.75 25.60 -18.21
C LYS A 368 -14.96 24.09 -18.14
N ASP A 369 -14.06 23.29 -18.71
CA ASP A 369 -14.17 21.84 -18.65
C ASP A 369 -13.76 21.33 -17.27
N LEU A 370 -12.70 21.91 -16.69
CA LEU A 370 -12.31 21.61 -15.31
C LEU A 370 -13.36 22.08 -14.30
N GLU A 371 -13.93 23.27 -14.49
CA GLU A 371 -15.05 23.78 -13.68
C GLU A 371 -16.21 22.78 -13.65
N LYS A 372 -16.64 22.33 -14.84
CA LYS A 372 -17.71 21.35 -15.00
C LYS A 372 -17.34 20.01 -14.35
N TYR A 373 -16.12 19.54 -14.54
CA TYR A 373 -15.63 18.31 -13.92
C TYR A 373 -15.66 18.39 -12.39
N TYR A 374 -15.16 19.49 -11.82
CA TYR A 374 -15.13 19.72 -10.39
C TYR A 374 -16.54 19.82 -9.81
N TYR A 375 -17.48 20.48 -10.47
CA TYR A 375 -18.88 20.52 -10.05
C TYR A 375 -19.51 19.12 -9.96
N LYS A 376 -19.24 18.24 -10.95
CA LYS A 376 -19.70 16.84 -10.89
C LYS A 376 -19.04 16.08 -9.75
N LEU A 377 -17.75 16.30 -9.53
CA LEU A 377 -17.00 15.69 -8.44
C LEU A 377 -17.48 16.16 -7.06
N SER A 378 -17.74 17.46 -6.89
CA SER A 378 -18.21 18.04 -5.62
C SER A 378 -19.57 17.50 -5.21
N LEU A 379 -20.47 17.28 -6.16
CA LEU A 379 -21.76 16.62 -5.89
C LEU A 379 -21.56 15.18 -5.37
N ILE A 380 -20.55 14.46 -5.85
CA ILE A 380 -20.24 13.10 -5.40
C ILE A 380 -19.66 13.11 -3.97
N ILE A 381 -18.71 13.99 -3.68
CA ILE A 381 -17.94 13.95 -2.42
C ILE A 381 -18.58 14.75 -1.27
N SER A 382 -19.46 15.71 -1.57
CA SER A 382 -20.06 16.61 -0.57
C SER A 382 -21.58 16.73 -0.67
N GLY A 383 -22.21 16.14 -1.70
CA GLY A 383 -23.67 16.12 -1.83
C GLY A 383 -24.35 15.20 -0.82
N ASP A 384 -25.67 15.34 -0.69
CA ASP A 384 -26.49 14.43 0.13
C ASP A 384 -26.34 12.98 -0.37
N LEU A 385 -26.10 12.05 0.57
CA LEU A 385 -25.90 10.64 0.28
C LEU A 385 -27.09 10.00 -0.46
N LEU A 386 -28.30 10.49 -0.25
CA LEU A 386 -29.54 9.94 -0.85
C LEU A 386 -30.01 10.70 -2.10
N ASP A 387 -29.27 11.72 -2.56
CA ASP A 387 -29.62 12.45 -3.77
C ASP A 387 -29.51 11.53 -5.02
N LYS A 388 -30.62 11.38 -5.75
CA LYS A 388 -30.68 10.61 -7.01
C LYS A 388 -29.67 11.13 -8.04
N ASN A 389 -29.46 12.44 -8.10
CA ASN A 389 -28.49 13.03 -9.02
C ASN A 389 -27.06 12.61 -8.65
N ARG A 390 -26.75 12.50 -7.36
CA ARG A 390 -25.45 11.99 -6.89
C ARG A 390 -25.16 10.59 -7.42
N PHE A 391 -26.14 9.67 -7.39
CA PHE A 391 -25.98 8.32 -7.96
C PHE A 391 -25.72 8.32 -9.46
N VAL A 392 -26.41 9.19 -10.21
CA VAL A 392 -26.15 9.37 -11.65
C VAL A 392 -24.72 9.86 -11.87
N GLU A 393 -24.24 10.81 -11.08
CA GLU A 393 -22.87 11.31 -11.19
C GLU A 393 -21.82 10.28 -10.78
N ILE A 394 -22.06 9.48 -9.73
CA ILE A 394 -21.21 8.34 -9.35
C ILE A 394 -21.06 7.37 -10.53
N TRP A 395 -22.17 6.99 -11.17
CA TRP A 395 -22.15 6.10 -12.32
C TRP A 395 -21.35 6.70 -13.49
N LYS A 396 -21.66 7.94 -13.88
CA LYS A 396 -21.00 8.63 -15.00
C LYS A 396 -19.49 8.83 -14.76
N MET A 397 -19.12 9.18 -13.53
CA MET A 397 -17.73 9.39 -13.15
C MET A 397 -16.92 8.08 -13.19
N ASN A 398 -17.45 7.00 -12.60
CA ASN A 398 -16.76 5.70 -12.56
C ASN A 398 -16.76 4.98 -13.91
N THR A 399 -17.75 5.22 -14.78
CA THR A 399 -17.76 4.73 -16.17
C THR A 399 -16.93 5.58 -17.14
N GLY A 400 -16.33 6.68 -16.67
CA GLY A 400 -15.41 7.50 -17.44
C GLY A 400 -16.08 8.47 -18.43
N GLN A 401 -17.38 8.73 -18.31
CA GLN A 401 -18.11 9.64 -19.21
C GLN A 401 -17.58 11.08 -19.15
N TYR A 402 -16.97 11.48 -18.03
CA TYR A 402 -16.35 12.80 -17.85
C TYR A 402 -14.85 12.85 -18.17
N ARG A 403 -14.26 11.76 -18.70
CA ARG A 403 -12.83 11.73 -19.03
C ARG A 403 -12.45 12.80 -20.05
N HIS A 404 -13.33 13.09 -21.01
CA HIS A 404 -13.10 14.13 -22.03
C HIS A 404 -12.83 15.51 -21.43
N LEU A 405 -13.52 15.89 -20.34
CA LEU A 405 -13.32 17.18 -19.67
C LEU A 405 -11.90 17.32 -19.12
N LEU A 406 -11.37 16.25 -18.51
CA LEU A 406 -9.98 16.25 -18.04
C LEU A 406 -8.98 16.26 -19.18
N GLU A 407 -9.24 15.53 -20.27
CA GLU A 407 -8.32 15.51 -21.42
C GLU A 407 -8.26 16.86 -22.13
N ASN A 408 -9.38 17.58 -22.24
CA ASN A 408 -9.41 18.94 -22.78
C ASN A 408 -8.58 19.90 -21.90
N TYR A 409 -8.82 19.90 -20.58
CA TYR A 409 -8.02 20.70 -19.64
C TYR A 409 -6.51 20.41 -19.73
N LYS A 410 -6.14 19.13 -19.90
CA LYS A 410 -4.73 18.73 -20.04
C LYS A 410 -4.08 19.30 -21.29
N ARG A 411 -4.78 19.30 -22.43
CA ARG A 411 -4.29 19.88 -23.70
C ARG A 411 -4.03 21.37 -23.55
N ASP A 412 -4.98 22.08 -22.95
CA ASP A 412 -4.90 23.52 -22.73
C ASP A 412 -3.75 23.96 -21.83
N ILE A 413 -3.26 23.08 -20.96
CA ILE A 413 -2.07 23.30 -20.12
C ILE A 413 -0.79 22.87 -20.83
N SER A 414 -0.80 21.79 -21.59
CA SER A 414 0.39 21.32 -22.31
C SER A 414 0.84 22.28 -23.40
N ASP A 415 -0.09 23.05 -23.96
CA ASP A 415 0.22 24.07 -24.96
C ASP A 415 0.78 25.37 -24.34
N LYS A 416 0.76 25.48 -23.02
CA LYS A 416 1.20 26.67 -22.25
C LYS A 416 2.44 26.44 -21.38
N ASN A 417 2.96 25.22 -21.31
CA ASN A 417 4.12 24.81 -20.48
C ASN A 417 5.16 24.05 -21.29
#